data_AF-A0AAV8ZSM9-F1
#
_entry.id   AF-A0AAV8ZSM9-F1
#
_cell.length_a   1.000
_cell.length_b   1.000
_cell.length_c   1.000
_cell.angle_alpha   90.00
_cell.angle_beta   90.00
_cell.angle_gamma   90.00
#
_symmetry.space_group_name_H-M   'P 1'
#
loop_
_entity.id
_entity.type
_entity.pdbx_description
1 polymer ?
#
loop_
_entity_poly.entity_id
_entity_poly.type
_entity_poly.pdbx_seq_one_letter_code
_entity_poly.pdbx_strand_id
1 'polypeptide(L)'
;MNENSYSHLTVNYSVNFVDLHTGTHTKNVERMWLEVRKLVPRFGRKKTHYEGYLSECLFIMRQGSQDKVPCLLEVGRRIVPGATA
;
A
#
# COMPACT_ATOMS: atom_id res chain seq x y z
N MET A 1 -26.38 31.67 33.63
CA MET A 1 -25.05 31.12 33.30
C MET A 1 -24.76 30.03 34.30
N ASN A 2 -24.25 28.89 33.80
CA ASN A 2 -23.39 27.87 34.44
C ASN A 2 -23.50 26.62 33.57
N GLU A 3 -22.79 26.66 32.44
CA GLU A 3 -21.53 25.95 32.24
C GLU A 3 -21.81 24.51 31.82
N ASN A 4 -22.08 24.37 30.51
CA ASN A 4 -22.10 23.12 29.79
C ASN A 4 -20.75 22.41 30.01
N SER A 5 -20.69 21.53 31.01
CA SER A 5 -19.53 20.68 31.29
C SER A 5 -19.42 19.60 30.21
N TYR A 6 -19.06 19.99 28.99
CA TYR A 6 -18.68 19.06 27.95
C TYR A 6 -17.30 18.52 28.28
N SER A 7 -17.24 17.24 28.66
CA SER A 7 -15.96 16.52 28.76
C SER A 7 -15.41 16.29 27.35
N HIS A 8 -14.47 17.12 26.94
CA HIS A 8 -13.71 16.89 25.71
C HIS A 8 -12.77 15.69 25.93
N LEU A 9 -13.20 14.51 25.51
CA LEU A 9 -12.34 13.33 25.46
C LEU A 9 -11.36 13.51 24.30
N THR A 10 -10.12 13.87 24.60
CA THR A 10 -9.05 13.93 23.61
C THR A 10 -8.60 12.50 23.31
N VAL A 11 -8.84 12.05 22.07
CA VAL A 11 -8.32 10.77 21.60
C VAL A 11 -6.80 10.79 21.73
N ASN A 12 -6.25 9.86 22.50
CA ASN A 12 -4.81 9.73 22.62
C ASN A 12 -4.24 9.13 21.31
N TYR A 13 -3.61 9.98 20.50
CA TYR A 13 -3.11 9.65 19.16
C TYR A 13 -1.87 8.73 19.16
N SER A 14 -1.36 8.28 20.32
CA SER A 14 -0.26 7.31 20.38
C SER A 14 -0.74 5.87 20.58
N VAL A 15 -1.90 5.66 21.22
CA VAL A 15 -2.32 4.35 21.72
C VAL A 15 -3.14 3.56 20.69
N ASN A 16 -3.90 4.23 19.81
CA ASN A 16 -4.82 3.59 18.87
C ASN A 16 -4.25 3.31 17.46
N PHE A 17 -2.98 3.66 17.21
CA PHE A 17 -2.38 3.51 15.87
C PHE A 17 -1.48 2.28 15.76
N VAL A 18 -1.47 1.41 16.77
CA VAL A 18 -0.73 0.14 16.74
C VAL A 18 -1.76 -0.95 16.95
N ASP A 19 -1.93 -1.81 15.95
CA ASP A 19 -2.75 -2.99 16.10
C ASP A 19 -2.13 -3.90 17.17
N LEU A 20 -2.87 -4.21 18.24
CA LEU A 20 -2.38 -4.97 19.40
C LEU A 20 -2.00 -6.42 19.06
N HIS A 21 -2.50 -6.96 17.95
CA HIS A 21 -2.25 -8.34 17.55
C HIS A 21 -1.04 -8.49 16.61
N THR A 22 -0.89 -7.55 15.67
CA THR A 22 0.16 -7.57 14.64
C THR A 22 1.30 -6.59 14.92
N GLY A 23 1.14 -5.66 15.87
CA GLY A 23 2.08 -4.57 16.14
C GLY A 23 2.18 -3.56 14.99
N THR A 24 1.29 -3.63 13.99
CA THR A 24 1.40 -2.82 12.79
C THR A 24 0.95 -1.39 13.08
N HIS A 25 1.85 -0.43 12.85
CA HIS A 25 1.49 0.97 12.93
C HIS A 25 0.57 1.36 11.75
N THR A 26 -0.61 1.91 12.03
CA THR A 26 -1.55 2.41 10.99
C THR A 26 -0.89 3.45 10.07
N LYS A 27 0.06 4.24 10.60
CA LYS A 27 0.88 5.18 9.81
C LYS A 27 1.69 4.48 8.71
N ASN A 28 2.12 3.24 8.94
CA ASN A 28 2.84 2.46 7.93
C ASN A 28 1.89 2.04 6.80
N VAL A 29 0.64 1.71 7.14
CA VAL A 29 -0.41 1.36 6.17
C VAL A 29 -0.80 2.57 5.33
N GLU A 30 -1.00 3.74 5.94
CA GLU A 30 -1.30 4.99 5.23
C GLU A 30 -0.17 5.40 4.27
N ARG A 31 1.09 5.29 4.73
CA ARG A 31 2.26 5.56 3.89
C ARG A 31 2.34 4.59 2.72
N MET A 32 2.05 3.31 2.93
CA MET A 32 1.99 2.31 1.87
C MET A 32 0.92 2.67 0.83
N TRP A 33 -0.30 3.04 1.26
CA TRP A 33 -1.37 3.45 0.34
C TRP A 33 -1.04 4.73 -0.44
N LEU A 34 -0.30 5.66 0.15
CA LEU A 34 0.20 6.84 -0.57
C LEU A 34 1.13 6.44 -1.72
N GLU A 35 2.05 5.51 -1.49
CA GLU A 35 2.94 5.01 -2.55
C GLU A 35 2.17 4.22 -3.61
N VAL A 36 1.20 3.38 -3.21
CA VAL A 36 0.34 2.64 -4.16
C VAL A 36 -0.39 3.64 -5.08
N ARG A 37 -0.99 4.68 -4.51
CA ARG A 37 -1.73 5.71 -5.28
C ARG A 37 -0.85 6.50 -6.26
N LYS A 38 0.46 6.61 -6.01
CA LYS A 38 1.41 7.24 -6.95
C LYS A 38 1.71 6.35 -8.15
N LEU A 39 1.70 5.02 -7.95
CA LEU A 39 2.04 4.03 -8.96
C LEU A 39 0.84 3.61 -9.81
N VAL A 40 -0.37 3.56 -9.22
CA VAL A 40 -1.58 3.22 -9.97
C VAL A 40 -1.92 4.29 -11.01
N PRO A 41 -2.23 3.93 -12.27
CA PRO A 41 -2.62 4.88 -13.30
C PRO A 41 -3.82 5.76 -12.88
N ARG A 42 -3.74 7.07 -13.11
CA ARG A 42 -4.84 8.00 -12.75
C ARG A 42 -6.10 7.81 -13.61
N PHE A 43 -5.92 7.44 -14.88
CA PHE A 43 -6.98 7.29 -15.88
C PHE A 43 -7.01 5.87 -16.45
N GLY A 44 -8.11 5.48 -17.08
CA GLY A 44 -8.24 4.18 -17.77
C GLY A 44 -8.33 2.95 -16.85
N ARG A 45 -8.56 3.16 -15.55
CA ARG A 45 -8.66 2.08 -14.56
C ARG A 45 -9.90 1.23 -14.81
N LYS A 46 -9.71 -0.08 -14.92
CA LYS A 46 -10.80 -1.07 -14.93
C LYS A 46 -10.74 -1.89 -13.64
N LYS A 47 -11.90 -2.16 -13.04
CA LYS A 47 -11.99 -2.97 -11.80
C LYS A 47 -11.34 -4.35 -11.97
N THR A 48 -11.44 -4.91 -13.17
CA THR A 48 -10.82 -6.19 -13.55
C THR A 48 -9.30 -6.22 -13.42
N HIS A 49 -8.63 -5.06 -13.38
CA HIS A 49 -7.17 -4.96 -13.34
C HIS A 49 -6.63 -4.54 -11.96
N TYR A 50 -7.47 -4.41 -10.93
CA TYR A 50 -7.03 -3.93 -9.62
C TYR A 50 -5.99 -4.86 -8.98
N GLU A 51 -6.20 -6.16 -9.05
CA GLU A 51 -5.20 -7.16 -8.61
C GLU A 51 -3.86 -6.97 -9.32
N GLY A 52 -3.90 -6.75 -10.65
CA GLY A 52 -2.72 -6.46 -11.46
C GLY A 52 -1.98 -5.21 -10.98
N TYR A 53 -2.70 -4.09 -10.84
CA TYR A 53 -2.09 -2.84 -10.38
C TYR A 53 -1.50 -2.96 -8.96
N LEU A 54 -2.18 -3.64 -8.04
CA LEU A 54 -1.69 -3.84 -6.68
C LEU A 54 -0.44 -4.73 -6.66
N SER A 55 -0.46 -5.82 -7.42
CA SER A 55 0.68 -6.73 -7.53
C SER A 55 1.92 -6.03 -8.10
N GLU A 56 1.75 -5.20 -9.13
CA GLU A 56 2.81 -4.37 -9.71
C GLU A 56 3.33 -3.35 -8.70
N CYS A 57 2.43 -2.68 -7.97
CA CYS A 57 2.82 -1.73 -6.94
C CYS A 57 3.66 -2.38 -5.84
N LEU A 58 3.21 -3.53 -5.31
CA LEU A 58 3.94 -4.29 -4.28
C LEU A 58 5.30 -4.78 -4.80
N PHE A 59 5.35 -5.21 -6.06
CA PHE A 59 6.59 -5.63 -6.71
C PHE A 59 7.60 -4.48 -6.79
N ILE A 60 7.17 -3.31 -7.28
CA ILE A 60 8.01 -2.11 -7.37
C ILE A 60 8.49 -1.67 -5.99
N MET A 61 7.60 -1.67 -4.98
CA MET A 61 7.95 -1.28 -3.61
C MET A 61 8.99 -2.22 -2.99
N ARG A 62 8.94 -3.51 -3.31
CA ARG A 62 9.88 -4.51 -2.78
C ARG A 62 11.26 -4.44 -3.43
N GLN A 63 11.33 -4.15 -4.74
CA GLN A 63 12.58 -4.17 -5.51
C GLN A 63 13.41 -2.87 -5.41
N GLY A 64 12.81 -1.75 -5.00
CA GLY A 64 13.48 -0.45 -4.95
C GLY A 64 13.73 0.17 -6.33
N SER A 65 14.55 1.23 -6.43
CA SER A 65 14.81 2.02 -7.66
C SER A 65 15.60 1.30 -8.77
N GLN A 66 15.55 -0.02 -8.84
CA GLN A 66 16.14 -0.77 -9.95
C GLN A 66 15.24 -0.72 -11.19
N ASP A 67 15.84 -0.88 -12.38
CA ASP A 67 15.11 -0.84 -13.65
C ASP A 67 13.96 -1.85 -13.65
N LYS A 68 12.74 -1.32 -13.82
CA LYS A 68 11.48 -2.04 -13.54
C LYS A 68 11.17 -3.13 -14.56
N VAL A 69 11.52 -2.90 -15.83
CA VAL A 69 11.16 -3.78 -16.95
C VAL A 69 11.97 -5.09 -16.95
N PRO A 70 13.31 -5.08 -16.83
CA PRO A 70 14.09 -6.32 -16.77
C PRO A 70 13.71 -7.18 -15.55
N CYS A 71 13.47 -6.53 -14.43
CA CYS A 71 13.15 -7.16 -13.15
C CYS A 71 11.79 -7.89 -13.18
N LEU A 72 10.76 -7.26 -13.75
CA LEU A 72 9.44 -7.88 -13.92
C LEU A 72 9.52 -9.10 -14.86
N LEU A 73 10.27 -8.98 -15.96
CA LEU A 73 10.45 -10.06 -16.93
C LEU A 73 11.23 -11.24 -16.33
N GLU A 74 12.24 -10.98 -15.51
CA GLU A 74 13.01 -12.02 -14.80
C GLU A 74 12.12 -12.81 -13.83
N VAL A 75 11.30 -12.12 -13.03
CA VAL A 75 10.37 -12.78 -12.12
C VAL A 75 9.28 -13.54 -12.88
N GLY A 76 8.77 -12.98 -13.97
CA GLY A 76 7.84 -13.67 -14.87
C GLY A 76 8.42 -14.98 -15.42
N ARG A 77 9.70 -14.98 -15.84
CA ARG A 77 10.41 -16.18 -16.32
C ARG A 77 10.60 -17.25 -15.23
N ARG A 78 10.71 -16.86 -13.95
CA ARG A 78 10.82 -17.80 -12.83
C ARG A 78 9.49 -18.45 -12.48
N ILE A 79 8.38 -17.71 -12.59
CA ILE A 79 7.03 -18.20 -12.29
C ILE A 79 6.50 -19.09 -13.42
N VAL A 80 6.83 -18.76 -14.67
CA VAL A 80 6.46 -19.55 -15.86
C VAL A 80 7.73 -19.98 -16.59
N PRO A 81 8.38 -21.08 -16.17
CA PRO A 81 9.51 -21.63 -16.90
C PRO A 81 9.03 -22.19 -18.25
N GLY A 82 9.18 -21.40 -19.32
CA GLY A 82 8.82 -21.81 -20.69
C GLY A 82 8.15 -20.76 -21.57
N ALA A 83 7.88 -19.55 -21.08
CA ALA A 83 7.36 -18.47 -21.92
C ALA A 83 8.46 -17.90 -22.84
N THR A 84 8.65 -18.52 -24.02
CA THR A 84 9.37 -17.93 -25.15
C THR A 84 8.53 -16.80 -25.76
N ALA A 85 9.10 -15.60 -25.79
CA ALA A 85 8.61 -14.46 -26.56
C ALA A 85 8.87 -14.65 -28.07
#